data_AF-A0A2T0KPA8-F1
#
_entry.id   AF-A0A2T0KPA8-F1
#
_cell.length_a   1.000
_cell.length_b   1.000
_cell.length_c   1.000
_cell.angle_alpha   90.00
_cell.angle_beta   90.00
_cell.angle_gamma   90.00
#
_symmetry.space_group_name_H-M   'P 1'
#
loop_
_entity.id
_entity.type
_entity.pdbx_description
1 polymer ?
#
loop_
_entity_poly.entity_id
_entity_poly.type
_entity_poly.pdbx_seq_one_letter_code
_entity_poly.pdbx_strand_id
1 'polypeptide(L)'
;MRGVVRPPYWVGQRLLTLAVHRWSEFHGTYLMRTGREPLHLPLPSLLDVIYAWWVEGGDEKDVAKFQQALAAPPASADLEDRPEWSDDETDRSFAAAMAVRPA
;
A
#
# COMPACT_ATOMS: atom_id res chain seq x y z
N MET A 1 19.59 -5.57 17.55
CA MET A 1 19.00 -5.56 16.18
C MET A 1 17.88 -4.52 16.19
N ARG A 2 18.01 -3.40 15.47
CA ARG A 2 16.89 -2.46 15.30
C ARG A 2 15.95 -3.09 14.28
N GLY A 3 14.79 -3.57 14.73
CA GLY A 3 13.75 -4.09 13.84
C GLY A 3 13.38 -3.00 12.83
N VAL A 4 13.35 -3.33 11.55
CA VAL A 4 12.84 -2.42 10.52
C VAL A 4 11.36 -2.23 10.84
N VAL A 5 11.02 -1.10 11.46
CA VAL A 5 9.62 -0.70 11.69
C VAL A 5 9.05 -0.40 10.32
N ARG A 6 8.40 -1.40 9.71
CA ARG A 6 7.71 -1.20 8.44
C ARG A 6 6.49 -0.32 8.71
N PRO A 7 6.21 0.68 7.85
CA PRO A 7 4.97 1.42 7.98
C PRO A 7 3.79 0.46 7.87
N PRO A 8 2.69 0.72 8.58
CA PRO A 8 1.49 -0.11 8.48
C PRO A 8 1.01 -0.24 7.03
N TYR A 9 0.41 -1.38 6.69
CA TYR A 9 0.03 -1.69 5.31
C TYR A 9 -0.87 -0.62 4.67
N TRP A 10 -1.75 0.01 5.47
CA TRP A 10 -2.67 1.04 4.99
C TRP A 10 -1.98 2.31 4.50
N VAL A 11 -0.76 2.60 4.99
CA VAL A 11 0.03 3.73 4.51
C VAL A 11 0.41 3.51 3.04
N GLY A 12 0.92 2.32 2.71
CA GLY A 12 1.25 1.95 1.34
C GLY A 12 0.02 1.94 0.43
N GLN A 13 -1.09 1.37 0.91
CA GLN A 13 -2.36 1.37 0.18
C GLN A 13 -2.85 2.79 -0.12
N ARG A 14 -2.82 3.70 0.85
CA ARG A 14 -3.23 5.10 0.65
C ARG A 14 -2.34 5.83 -0.34
N LEU A 15 -1.02 5.67 -0.26
CA LEU A 15 -0.10 6.26 -1.23
C LEU A 15 -0.40 5.79 -2.65
N LEU A 16 -0.60 4.48 -2.83
CA LEU A 16 -0.98 3.93 -4.14
C LEU A 16 -2.33 4.49 -4.63
N THR A 17 -3.34 4.56 -3.75
CA THR A 17 -4.64 5.14 -4.11
C THR A 17 -4.52 6.60 -4.54
N LEU A 18 -3.73 7.42 -3.81
CA LEU A 18 -3.47 8.81 -4.17
C LEU A 18 -2.78 8.93 -5.53
N ALA A 19 -1.77 8.08 -5.79
CA ALA A 19 -1.08 8.04 -7.06
C ALA A 19 -2.01 7.64 -8.21
N VAL A 20 -2.89 6.66 -8.02
CA VAL A 20 -3.86 6.23 -9.05
C VAL A 20 -4.83 7.36 -9.41
N HIS A 21 -5.32 8.11 -8.43
CA HIS A 21 -6.21 9.25 -8.69
C HIS A 21 -5.58 10.37 -9.53
N ARG A 22 -4.24 10.49 -9.48
CA ARG A 22 -3.48 11.48 -10.26
C ARG A 22 -2.43 10.81 -11.14
N TRP A 23 -2.76 9.64 -11.68
CA TRP A 23 -1.77 8.76 -12.32
C TRP A 23 -1.03 9.45 -13.45
N SER A 24 -1.73 10.09 -14.38
CA SER A 24 -1.11 10.75 -15.53
C SER A 24 -0.13 11.86 -15.11
N GLU A 25 -0.40 12.55 -14.02
CA GLU A 25 0.45 13.62 -13.50
C GLU A 25 1.69 13.05 -12.81
N PHE A 26 1.51 12.08 -11.92
CA PHE A 26 2.59 11.37 -11.26
C PHE A 26 3.53 10.70 -12.28
N HIS A 27 2.94 9.88 -13.17
CA HIS A 27 3.65 9.13 -14.19
C HIS A 27 4.39 10.05 -15.15
N GLY A 28 3.72 11.09 -15.67
CA GLY A 28 4.33 12.08 -16.54
C GLY A 28 5.49 12.81 -15.87
N THR A 29 5.31 13.26 -14.62
CA THR A 29 6.37 13.95 -13.86
C THR A 29 7.58 13.05 -13.63
N TYR A 30 7.36 11.81 -13.21
CA TYR A 30 8.43 10.85 -12.96
C TYR A 30 9.19 10.49 -14.24
N LEU A 31 8.47 10.21 -15.34
CA LEU A 31 9.06 9.88 -16.63
C LEU A 31 9.87 11.05 -17.19
N MET A 32 9.37 12.28 -17.11
CA MET A 32 10.10 13.47 -17.58
C MET A 32 11.38 13.73 -16.79
N ARG A 33 11.38 13.47 -15.47
CA ARG A 33 12.54 13.71 -14.61
C ARG A 33 13.59 12.62 -14.65
N THR A 34 13.17 11.37 -14.82
CA THR A 34 14.06 10.21 -14.66
C THR A 34 14.27 9.40 -15.94
N GLY A 35 13.40 9.56 -16.94
CA GLY A 35 13.37 8.73 -18.14
C GLY A 35 12.98 7.27 -17.88
N ARG A 36 12.42 6.96 -16.71
CA ARG A 36 12.10 5.58 -16.28
C ARG A 36 10.60 5.40 -16.05
N GLU A 37 10.13 4.18 -16.25
CA GLU A 37 8.77 3.76 -15.90
C GLU A 37 8.69 3.50 -14.39
N PRO A 38 7.85 4.24 -13.62
CA PRO A 38 7.77 4.08 -12.17
C PRO A 38 7.35 2.67 -11.74
N LEU A 39 6.54 1.95 -12.54
CA LEU A 39 6.11 0.59 -12.22
C LEU A 39 7.23 -0.46 -12.31
N HIS A 40 8.40 -0.12 -12.83
CA HIS A 40 9.59 -0.99 -12.78
C HIS A 40 10.32 -0.93 -11.44
N LEU A 41 9.96 0.00 -10.54
CA LEU A 41 10.57 0.09 -9.22
C LEU A 41 10.04 -1.01 -8.29
N PRO A 42 10.89 -1.52 -7.37
CA PRO A 42 10.41 -2.31 -6.24
C PRO A 42 9.38 -1.50 -5.44
N LEU A 43 8.34 -2.19 -4.93
CA LEU A 43 7.24 -1.53 -4.21
C LEU A 43 7.71 -0.56 -3.10
N PRO A 44 8.71 -0.88 -2.24
CA PRO A 44 9.19 0.09 -1.25
C PRO A 44 9.68 1.39 -1.88
N SER A 45 10.49 1.29 -2.94
CA SER A 45 11.02 2.45 -3.66
C SER A 45 9.93 3.22 -4.40
N LEU A 46 8.92 2.53 -4.94
CA LEU A 46 7.77 3.18 -5.56
C LEU A 46 6.98 4.00 -4.53
N LEU A 47 6.75 3.45 -3.33
CA LEU A 47 6.06 4.17 -2.25
C LEU A 47 6.83 5.42 -1.80
N ASP A 48 8.15 5.31 -1.68
CA ASP A 48 9.02 6.45 -1.34
C ASP A 48 8.92 7.56 -2.39
N VAL A 49 8.91 7.18 -3.67
CA VAL A 49 8.78 8.11 -4.79
C VAL A 49 7.40 8.78 -4.84
N ILE A 50 6.32 8.02 -4.62
CA ILE A 50 4.96 8.58 -4.54
C ILE A 50 4.86 9.56 -3.38
N TYR A 51 5.39 9.20 -2.22
CA TYR A 51 5.43 10.08 -1.06
C TYR A 51 6.20 11.37 -1.39
N ALA A 52 7.40 11.25 -1.94
CA ALA A 52 8.24 12.40 -2.31
C ALA A 52 7.53 13.33 -3.30
N TRP A 53 6.85 12.78 -4.31
CA TRP A 53 6.07 13.54 -5.27
C TRP A 53 4.88 14.27 -4.62
N TRP A 54 4.22 13.65 -3.64
CA TRP A 54 3.06 14.26 -2.97
C TRP A 54 3.43 15.43 -2.05
N VAL A 55 4.59 15.34 -1.39
CA VAL A 55 5.07 16.37 -0.46
C VAL A 55 5.94 17.44 -1.14
N GLU A 56 6.28 17.24 -2.41
CA GLU A 56 7.11 18.18 -3.16
C GLU A 56 6.45 19.55 -3.25
N GLY A 57 7.15 20.60 -2.79
CA GLY A 57 6.65 21.97 -2.80
C GLY A 57 5.65 22.31 -1.69
N GLY A 58 5.30 21.36 -0.82
CA GLY A 58 4.50 21.60 0.38
C GLY A 58 5.29 22.26 1.50
N ASP A 59 4.63 23.04 2.35
CA ASP A 59 5.24 23.57 3.56
C ASP A 59 5.32 22.50 4.67
N GLU A 60 6.15 22.72 5.68
CA GLU A 60 6.37 21.75 6.77
C GLU A 60 5.07 21.39 7.49
N LYS A 61 4.15 22.34 7.62
CA LYS A 61 2.87 22.16 8.31
C LYS A 61 1.94 21.24 7.52
N ASP A 62 1.89 21.39 6.21
CA ASP A 62 1.05 20.60 5.33
C ASP A 62 1.64 19.20 5.13
N VAL A 63 2.97 19.07 5.08
CA VAL A 63 3.63 17.76 5.12
C VAL A 63 3.33 17.02 6.43
N ALA A 64 3.41 17.70 7.58
CA ALA A 64 3.10 17.08 8.88
C ALA A 64 1.63 16.63 8.98
N LYS A 65 0.68 17.46 8.51
CA LYS A 65 -0.73 17.07 8.43
C LYS A 65 -0.95 15.87 7.51
N PHE A 66 -0.28 15.86 6.36
CA PHE A 66 -0.37 14.75 5.42
C PHE A 66 0.18 13.45 6.02
N GLN A 67 1.32 13.51 6.69
CA GLN A 67 1.87 12.37 7.43
C GLN A 67 0.91 11.86 8.51
N GLN A 68 0.29 12.77 9.27
CA GLN A 68 -0.70 12.40 10.28
C GLN A 68 -1.91 11.71 9.64
N ALA A 69 -2.40 12.24 8.52
CA ALA A 69 -3.50 11.65 7.77
C ALA A 69 -3.13 10.28 7.18
N LEU A 70 -1.90 10.09 6.68
CA LEU A 70 -1.41 8.80 6.20
C LEU A 70 -1.31 7.77 7.31
N ALA A 71 -0.78 8.17 8.48
CA ALA A 71 -0.54 7.28 9.61
C ALA A 71 -1.82 6.89 10.35
N ALA A 72 -2.86 7.73 10.31
CA ALA A 72 -4.14 7.46 10.95
C ALA A 72 -4.66 6.08 10.51
N PRO A 73 -5.05 5.18 11.43
CA PRO A 73 -5.64 3.92 11.01
C PRO A 73 -6.87 4.20 10.14
N PRO A 74 -7.19 3.35 9.15
CA PRO A 74 -8.50 3.44 8.52
C PRO A 74 -9.54 3.44 9.63
N ALA A 75 -10.52 4.36 9.57
CA ALA A 75 -11.75 4.18 10.34
C ALA A 75 -12.16 2.75 10.05
N SER A 76 -12.19 1.91 11.09
CA SER A 76 -12.46 0.48 10.98
C SER A 76 -13.55 0.37 9.95
N ALA A 77 -13.17 -0.02 8.73
CA ALA A 77 -14.17 -0.42 7.78
C ALA A 77 -14.93 -1.45 8.59
N ASP A 78 -16.25 -1.36 8.59
CA ASP A 78 -17.07 -2.50 8.89
C ASP A 78 -16.59 -3.58 7.90
N LEU A 79 -15.47 -4.24 8.24
CA LEU A 79 -15.27 -5.64 8.01
C LEU A 79 -16.47 -6.14 8.79
N GLU A 80 -17.62 -6.25 8.10
CA GLU A 80 -18.70 -7.13 8.55
C GLU A 80 -17.96 -8.30 9.14
N ASP A 81 -18.16 -8.55 10.45
CA ASP A 81 -17.59 -9.68 11.15
C ASP A 81 -17.83 -10.88 10.26
N ARG A 82 -16.86 -11.17 9.38
CA ARG A 82 -16.91 -12.36 8.56
C ARG A 82 -16.83 -13.41 9.63
N PRO A 83 -17.86 -14.26 9.77
CA PRO A 83 -17.85 -15.27 10.79
C PRO A 83 -16.48 -15.92 10.70
N GLU A 84 -15.73 -15.82 11.79
CA GLU A 84 -14.43 -16.46 11.94
C GLU A 84 -14.61 -17.86 11.36
N TRP A 85 -13.83 -18.18 10.32
CA TRP A 85 -13.99 -19.44 9.62
C TRP A 85 -13.99 -20.53 10.68
N SER A 86 -15.07 -21.30 10.76
CA SER A 86 -15.08 -22.40 11.70
C SER A 86 -13.92 -23.33 11.34
N ASP A 87 -13.32 -23.97 12.32
CA ASP A 87 -12.20 -24.89 12.10
C ASP A 87 -12.53 -25.91 10.99
N ASP A 88 -13.80 -26.32 10.87
CA ASP A 88 -14.31 -27.20 9.81
C ASP A 88 -14.26 -26.62 8.38
N GLU A 89 -14.37 -25.30 8.21
CA GLU A 89 -14.27 -24.63 6.91
C GLU A 89 -12.80 -24.39 6.52
N THR A 90 -11.96 -24.14 7.53
CA THR A 90 -10.50 -24.02 7.38
C THR A 90 -9.89 -25.37 6.97
N ASP A 91 -10.25 -26.46 7.66
CA ASP A 91 -9.74 -27.80 7.37
C ASP A 91 -10.15 -28.29 5.98
N ARG A 92 -11.39 -28.00 5.56
CA ARG A 92 -11.87 -28.33 4.20
C ARG A 92 -11.12 -27.53 3.12
N SER A 93 -10.85 -26.25 3.37
CA SER A 93 -10.13 -25.41 2.42
C SER A 93 -8.66 -25.82 2.27
N PHE A 94 -7.99 -26.16 3.38
CA PHE A 94 -6.64 -26.71 3.38
C PHE A 94 -6.59 -28.08 2.68
N ALA A 95 -7.54 -28.98 2.99
CA ALA A 95 -7.62 -30.29 2.35
C ALA A 95 -7.85 -30.18 0.84
N ALA A 96 -8.71 -29.26 0.39
CA ALA A 96 -8.94 -29.00 -1.03
C ALA A 96 -7.69 -28.45 -1.73
N ALA A 97 -6.98 -27.50 -1.11
CA ALA A 97 -5.75 -26.95 -1.67
C ALA A 97 -4.61 -27.98 -1.79
N MET A 98 -4.54 -28.91 -0.84
CA MET A 98 -3.55 -30.00 -0.84
C MET A 98 -3.93 -31.15 -1.78
N ALA A 99 -5.22 -31.37 -2.04
CA ALA A 99 -5.72 -32.40 -2.95
C ALA A 99 -5.54 -32.04 -4.44
N VAL A 100 -5.41 -30.75 -4.78
CA VAL A 100 -5.27 -30.26 -6.16
C VAL A 100 -3.80 -30.29 -6.65
N ARG A 101 -2.89 -30.92 -5.90
CA ARG A 101 -1.51 -31.11 -6.34
C ARG A 101 -1.34 -32.49 -7.01
N PRO A 102 -1.44 -32.62 -8.34
CA PRO A 102 -0.93 -33.81 -9.01
C PRO A 102 0.60 -33.86 -8.85
N ALA A 103 1.13 -35.05 -8.65
CA ALA A 103 2.56 -35.36 -8.67
C ALA A 103 3.18 -35.09 -10.04
#